data_AF-A0A917KXB9-F1
#
_entry.id   AF-A0A917KXB9-F1
#
_cell.length_a   1.000
_cell.length_b   1.000
_cell.length_c   1.000
_cell.angle_alpha   90.00
_cell.angle_beta   90.00
_cell.angle_gamma   90.00
#
_symmetry.space_group_name_H-M   'P 1'
#
loop_
_entity.id
_entity.type
_entity.pdbx_description
1 polymer ?
#
loop_
_entity_poly.entity_id
_entity_poly.type
_entity_poly.pdbx_seq_one_letter_code
_entity_poly.pdbx_strand_id
1 'polypeptide(L)' 'MTASRTLRDVVGLDNRLPRIADATLVVIDFQNTYRTGVMALHGDEPALASGARFLAAARRRPGRPRR' A
#
# COMPACT_ATOMS: atom_id res chain seq x y z
N MET A 1 -16.88 -5.08 24.90
CA MET A 1 -15.56 -5.73 24.78
C MET A 1 -14.58 -4.67 24.27
N THR A 2 -13.51 -4.40 25.01
CA THR A 2 -12.55 -3.35 24.63
C THR A 2 -11.41 -3.97 23.84
N ALA A 3 -11.12 -3.46 22.64
CA ALA A 3 -10.02 -3.95 21.82
C ALA A 3 -8.67 -3.65 22.50
N SER A 4 -7.72 -4.57 22.39
CA SER A 4 -6.36 -4.38 22.89
C SER A 4 -5.64 -3.25 22.15
N ARG A 5 -4.81 -2.50 22.86
CA ARG A 5 -3.94 -1.47 22.27
C ARG A 5 -2.84 -2.12 21.43
N THR A 6 -2.40 -1.44 20.37
CA THR A 6 -1.26 -1.92 19.56
C THR A 6 0.05 -1.75 20.33
N LEU A 7 1.09 -2.51 19.95
CA LEU A 7 2.42 -2.31 20.55
C LEU A 7 2.94 -0.89 20.34
N ARG A 8 2.69 -0.28 19.17
CA ARG A 8 3.05 1.12 18.90
C ARG A 8 2.42 2.07 19.91
N ASP A 9 1.15 1.87 20.25
CA ASP A 9 0.46 2.68 21.26
C ASP A 9 1.02 2.46 22.66
N VAL A 10 1.42 1.24 23.00
CA VAL A 10 1.96 0.89 24.31
C VAL A 10 3.36 1.50 24.50
N VAL A 11 4.19 1.50 23.47
CA VAL A 11 5.55 2.06 23.52
C VAL A 11 5.62 3.56 23.17
N GLY A 12 4.48 4.20 22.88
CA GLY A 12 4.41 5.65 22.62
C GLY A 12 4.97 6.08 21.25
N LEU A 13 4.94 5.22 20.24
CA LEU A 13 5.35 5.58 18.87
C LEU A 13 4.28 6.44 18.18
N ASP A 14 4.72 7.42 17.39
CA ASP A 14 3.83 8.24 16.55
C ASP A 14 3.05 7.33 15.59
N ASN A 15 1.74 7.52 15.51
CA ASN A 15 0.81 6.80 14.63
C ASN A 15 0.43 7.59 13.37
N ARG A 16 0.94 8.80 13.19
CA ARG A 16 0.64 9.61 12.02
C ARG A 16 1.10 8.92 10.74
N LEU A 17 0.18 8.78 9.79
CA LEU A 17 0.49 8.21 8.48
C LEU A 17 1.43 9.14 7.70
N PRO A 18 2.39 8.60 6.93
CA PRO A 18 3.24 9.40 6.08
C PRO A 18 2.43 10.08 4.98
N ARG A 19 2.88 11.27 4.57
CA ARG A 19 2.34 11.90 3.36
C ARG A 19 2.77 11.07 2.15
N ILE A 20 1.84 10.79 1.24
CA ILE A 20 2.15 10.10 -0.03
C ILE A 20 3.21 10.88 -0.81
N ALA A 21 3.21 12.21 -0.72
CA ALA A 21 4.22 13.07 -1.31
C ALA A 21 5.63 12.89 -0.71
N ASP A 22 5.81 12.19 0.41
CA ASP A 22 7.14 11.94 0.98
C ASP A 22 7.49 10.44 0.98
N ALA A 23 6.67 9.63 0.30
CA ALA A 23 6.79 8.18 0.28
C ALA A 23 7.29 7.65 -1.06
N THR A 24 7.77 6.40 -1.04
CA THR A 24 8.06 5.60 -2.22
C THR A 24 6.97 4.54 -2.38
N LEU A 25 6.43 4.38 -3.59
CA LEU A 25 5.48 3.31 -3.89
C LEU A 25 6.24 2.01 -4.17
N VAL A 26 5.95 0.97 -3.41
CA VAL A 26 6.40 -0.40 -3.66
C VAL A 26 5.15 -1.23 -4.00
N VAL A 27 5.17 -1.90 -5.14
CA VAL A 27 4.09 -2.79 -5.57
C VAL A 27 4.61 -4.21 -5.46
N ILE A 28 3.98 -5.01 -4.59
CA ILE A 28 4.39 -6.38 -4.29
C ILE A 28 3.52 -7.32 -5.13
N ASP A 29 4.16 -8.16 -5.93
CA ASP A 29 3.55 -9.31 -6.60
C ASP A 29 2.23 -9.02 -7.35
N PHE A 30 2.15 -7.88 -8.06
CA PHE A 30 1.00 -7.47 -8.88
C PHE A 30 0.94 -8.25 -10.21
N GLN A 31 0.69 -9.55 -10.11
CA GLN A 31 0.75 -10.49 -11.23
C GLN A 31 -0.63 -11.10 -11.52
N ASN A 32 -0.88 -11.46 -12.76
CA ASN A 32 -2.14 -12.10 -13.17
C ASN A 32 -2.37 -13.47 -12.52
N THR A 33 -1.31 -14.15 -12.06
CA THR A 33 -1.38 -15.43 -11.35
C THR A 33 -2.33 -15.38 -10.14
N TYR A 34 -2.50 -14.20 -9.53
CA TYR A 34 -3.38 -14.02 -8.37
C TYR A 34 -4.82 -13.66 -8.72
N ARG A 35 -5.18 -13.64 -10.01
CA ARG A 35 -6.52 -13.24 -10.47
C ARG A 35 -7.41 -14.41 -10.85
N THR A 36 -6.82 -15.52 -11.29
CA THR A 36 -7.56 -16.69 -11.79
C THR A 36 -6.82 -17.98 -11.47
N GLY A 37 -7.54 -19.10 -11.56
CA GLY A 37 -6.97 -20.42 -11.30
C GLY A 37 -6.69 -20.69 -9.82
N VAL A 38 -5.85 -21.67 -9.55
CA VAL A 38 -5.61 -22.21 -8.20
C VAL A 38 -4.99 -21.20 -7.22
N MET A 39 -4.35 -20.16 -7.75
CA MET A 39 -3.69 -19.10 -6.97
C MET A 39 -4.54 -17.83 -6.85
N ALA A 40 -5.79 -17.84 -7.31
CA ALA A 40 -6.67 -16.67 -7.24
C ALA A 40 -6.87 -16.20 -5.80
N LEU A 41 -6.69 -14.90 -5.56
CA LEU A 41 -6.87 -14.28 -4.25
C LEU A 41 -8.25 -13.63 -4.15
N HIS A 42 -8.85 -13.69 -2.97
CA HIS A 42 -10.08 -12.95 -2.70
C HIS A 42 -9.79 -11.44 -2.61
N GLY A 43 -10.58 -10.63 -3.32
CA GLY A 43 -10.45 -9.17 -3.31
C GLY A 43 -9.36 -8.63 -4.23
N ASP A 44 -9.02 -9.36 -5.30
CA ASP A 44 -8.04 -8.92 -6.29
C ASP A 44 -8.52 -7.70 -7.08
N GLU A 45 -9.80 -7.60 -7.48
CA GLU A 45 -10.29 -6.41 -8.18
C GLU A 45 -10.17 -5.11 -7.37
N PRO A 46 -10.64 -5.00 -6.11
CA PRO A 46 -10.47 -3.78 -5.33
C PRO A 46 -9.00 -3.47 -5.02
N ALA A 47 -8.14 -4.49 -4.90
CA ALA A 47 -6.69 -4.31 -4.77
C ALA A 47 -6.08 -3.72 -6.05
N LEU A 48 -6.39 -4.28 -7.22
CA LEU A 48 -5.96 -3.80 -8.53
C LEU A 48 -6.38 -2.35 -8.77
N ALA A 49 -7.64 -2.02 -8.49
CA ALA A 49 -8.17 -0.66 -8.62
C ALA A 49 -7.41 0.32 -7.71
N SER A 50 -7.10 -0.07 -6.47
CA SER A 50 -6.32 0.76 -5.56
C SER A 50 -4.86 0.93 -6.01
N GLY A 51 -4.22 -0.14 -6.47
CA GLY A 51 -2.87 -0.10 -7.03
C GLY A 51 -2.78 0.86 -8.23
N ALA A 52 -3.74 0.79 -9.14
CA ALA A 52 -3.82 1.70 -10.29
C ALA A 52 -3.90 3.18 -9.87
N ARG A 53 -4.72 3.49 -8.85
CA ARG A 53 -4.83 4.86 -8.31
C ARG A 53 -3.51 5.37 -7.72
N PHE A 54 -2.83 4.55 -6.90
CA PHE A 54 -1.55 4.94 -6.31
C PHE A 54 -0.45 5.10 -7.37
N LEU A 55 -0.42 4.21 -8.36
CA LEU A 55 0.55 4.29 -9.46
C LEU A 55 0.34 5.54 -10.32
N ALA A 56 -0.90 5.90 -10.63
CA ALA A 56 -1.22 7.14 -11.33
C ALA A 56 -0.79 8.37 -10.52
N ALA A 57 -1.06 8.39 -9.21
CA ALA A 57 -0.65 9.47 -8.32
C ALA A 57 0.89 9.61 -8.25
N ALA A 58 1.62 8.49 -8.16
CA ALA A 58 3.08 8.49 -8.13
C ALA A 58 3.69 9.03 -9.44
N ARG A 59 3.14 8.64 -10.60
CA ARG A 59 3.63 9.07 -11.93
C ARG A 59 3.39 10.54 -12.24
N ARG A 60 2.31 11.12 -11.71
CA ARG A 60 2.03 12.56 -11.85
C ARG A 60 3.07 13.44 -11.17
N ARG A 61 3.87 12.88 -10.27
CA ARG A 61 4.94 13.58 -9.59
C ARG A 61 6.26 13.27 -10.29
N PRO A 62 7.01 14.27 -10.78
CA PRO A 62 8.35 14.03 -11.31
C PRO A 62 9.20 13.40 -10.19
N GLY A 63 9.89 12.30 -10.52
CA GLY A 63 10.74 11.59 -9.57
C GLY A 63 11.78 12.54 -8.98
N ARG A 64 12.07 12.40 -7.68
CA ARG A 64 13.23 13.07 -7.09
C ARG A 64 14.48 12.57 -7.85
N PRO A 65 15.35 13.45 -8.37
CA PRO A 65 16.52 13.02 -9.11
C PRO A 65 17.31 12.04 -8.24
N ARG A 66 17.65 10.88 -8.81
CA ARG A 66 18.55 9.94 -8.14
C ARG A 66 19.89 10.66 -8.01
N ARG A 67 20.33 10.89 -6.78
CA ARG A 67 21.70 11.33 -6.51
C ARG A 67 22.67 10.24 -6.94
#